data_AF-A0A396BKA5-F1
#
_entry.id   AF-A0A396BKA5-F1
#
_cell.length_a   1.000
_cell.length_b   1.000
_cell.length_c   1.000
_cell.angle_alpha   90.00
_cell.angle_beta   90.00
_cell.angle_gamma   90.00
#
_symmetry.space_group_name_H-M   'P 1'
#
loop_
_entity.id
_entity.type
_entity.pdbx_description
1 polymer ?
#
loop_
_entity_poly.entity_id
_entity_poly.type
_entity_poly.pdbx_seq_one_letter_code
_entity_poly.pdbx_strand_id
1 'polypeptide(L)'
;PLQDVGILELNRNPENYFAEVEQSAFNPMNIVEGIGFSPDKMLQGRLFSYGDAQRYRLGVNSEQIPVNKPRCPFHAFHRDGAMRVDGNYGSAKGYEPNSYGEWQDSPDKKEPPLKVHGDVFNYNEREYDDDYYSQPGDLFRLMPANEQQLLFENTARAMGDAELFIKQRHVRNCYKADPAYGAGVACALGINLEEALKE
;
A
#
# COMPACT_ATOMS: atom_id res chain seq x y z
N PRO A 1 -10.68 -15.99 -12.67
CA PRO A 1 -11.98 -15.82 -11.98
C PRO A 1 -11.73 -15.70 -10.48
N LEU A 2 -12.61 -15.03 -9.75
CA LEU A 2 -12.51 -14.97 -8.29
C LEU A 2 -12.67 -16.38 -7.70
N GLN A 3 -11.90 -16.68 -6.65
CA GLN A 3 -11.96 -17.93 -5.89
C GLN A 3 -12.23 -17.60 -4.42
N ASP A 4 -13.30 -18.17 -3.87
CA ASP A 4 -13.69 -17.91 -2.49
C ASP A 4 -12.72 -18.61 -1.52
N VAL A 5 -12.28 -17.88 -0.49
CA VAL A 5 -11.34 -18.39 0.54
C VAL A 5 -11.99 -18.39 1.93
N GLY A 6 -12.71 -17.33 2.30
CA GLY A 6 -13.32 -17.21 3.62
C GLY A 6 -14.03 -15.87 3.84
N ILE A 7 -14.56 -15.68 5.05
CA ILE A 7 -15.32 -14.50 5.45
C ILE A 7 -14.71 -13.91 6.74
N LEU A 8 -14.53 -12.59 6.75
CA LEU A 8 -14.12 -11.81 7.92
C LEU A 8 -15.30 -10.96 8.42
N GLU A 9 -15.58 -10.98 9.72
CA GLU A 9 -16.59 -10.13 10.37
C GLU A 9 -15.93 -9.18 11.37
N LEU A 10 -16.39 -7.93 11.42
CA LEU A 10 -16.01 -6.94 12.43
C LEU A 10 -17.14 -6.84 13.48
N ASN A 11 -16.95 -7.44 14.66
CA ASN A 11 -18.02 -7.63 15.65
C ASN A 11 -17.73 -7.03 17.04
N ARG A 12 -16.67 -6.21 17.16
CA ARG A 12 -16.31 -5.55 18.42
C ARG A 12 -15.67 -4.19 18.18
N ASN A 13 -16.18 -3.18 18.88
CA ASN A 13 -15.55 -1.87 18.93
C ASN A 13 -14.36 -1.88 19.90
N PRO A 14 -13.30 -1.08 19.65
CA PRO A 14 -12.24 -0.84 20.62
C PRO A 14 -12.79 -0.29 21.94
N GLU A 15 -12.19 -0.67 23.07
CA GLU A 15 -12.48 -0.10 24.38
C GLU A 15 -11.78 1.26 24.54
N ASN A 16 -10.58 1.42 23.97
CA ASN A 16 -9.84 2.66 23.94
C ASN A 16 -9.30 2.96 22.55
N TYR A 17 -9.84 3.99 21.90
CA TYR A 17 -9.45 4.40 20.55
C TYR A 17 -7.95 4.67 20.43
N PHE A 18 -7.35 5.40 21.37
CA PHE A 18 -5.94 5.75 21.28
C PHE A 18 -5.04 4.51 21.43
N ALA A 19 -5.37 3.61 22.36
CA ALA A 19 -4.59 2.41 22.63
C ALA A 19 -4.68 1.37 21.50
N GLU A 20 -5.84 1.25 20.85
CA GLU A 20 -6.14 0.14 19.94
C GLU A 20 -6.24 0.58 18.47
N VAL A 21 -6.57 1.84 18.17
CA VAL A 21 -6.68 2.34 16.79
C VAL A 21 -5.49 3.21 16.45
N GLU A 22 -5.26 4.29 17.19
CA GLU A 22 -4.19 5.26 16.88
C GLU A 22 -2.80 4.61 16.96
N GLN A 23 -2.60 3.74 17.95
CA GLN A 23 -1.33 3.02 18.12
C GLN A 23 -1.22 1.72 17.33
N SER A 24 -2.19 1.41 16.47
CA SER A 24 -2.09 0.25 15.58
C SER A 24 -0.96 0.42 14.54
N ALA A 25 -0.30 -0.68 14.22
CA ALA A 25 0.84 -0.74 13.31
C ALA A 25 0.68 -1.90 12.32
N PHE A 26 0.25 -1.58 11.09
CA PHE A 26 0.16 -2.54 9.99
C PHE A 26 1.40 -2.42 9.12
N ASN A 27 2.23 -3.46 9.03
CA ASN A 27 3.43 -3.46 8.20
C ASN A 27 3.35 -4.58 7.16
N PRO A 28 3.46 -4.31 5.85
CA PRO A 28 3.48 -5.36 4.83
C PRO A 28 4.57 -6.42 5.03
N MET A 29 5.66 -6.11 5.73
CA MET A 29 6.70 -7.09 6.09
C MET A 29 6.25 -8.13 7.12
N ASN A 30 5.14 -7.90 7.82
CA ASN A 30 4.60 -8.84 8.79
C ASN A 30 3.82 -9.96 8.07
N ILE A 31 4.56 -10.82 7.36
CA ILE A 31 4.02 -12.01 6.70
C ILE A 31 4.10 -13.24 7.60
N VAL A 32 3.44 -14.31 7.15
CA VAL A 32 3.48 -15.65 7.75
C VAL A 32 3.90 -16.66 6.69
N GLU A 33 4.38 -17.82 7.13
CA GLU A 33 4.74 -18.91 6.24
C GLU A 33 3.61 -19.25 5.27
N GLY A 34 3.94 -19.37 3.98
CA GLY A 34 2.98 -19.59 2.89
C GLY A 34 2.51 -18.32 2.18
N ILE A 35 2.84 -17.13 2.67
CA ILE A 35 2.56 -15.85 2.02
C ILE A 35 3.89 -15.12 1.79
N GLY A 36 4.22 -14.84 0.53
CA GLY A 36 5.44 -14.14 0.13
C GLY A 36 5.15 -12.84 -0.64
N PHE A 37 6.19 -12.22 -1.16
CA PHE A 37 6.12 -10.95 -1.88
C PHE A 37 6.27 -11.11 -3.40
N SER A 38 5.80 -10.11 -4.15
CA SER A 38 6.05 -9.95 -5.58
C SER A 38 7.11 -8.87 -5.84
N PRO A 39 7.75 -8.84 -7.03
CA PRO A 39 8.68 -7.78 -7.42
C PRO A 39 7.99 -6.46 -7.83
N ASP A 40 6.73 -6.24 -7.46
CA ASP A 40 6.04 -4.97 -7.66
C ASP A 40 6.81 -3.83 -6.99
N LYS A 41 7.25 -2.84 -7.78
CA LYS A 41 8.10 -1.72 -7.32
C LYS A 41 7.44 -0.91 -6.19
N MET A 42 6.11 -0.74 -6.21
CA MET A 42 5.38 -0.06 -5.15
C MET A 42 5.33 -0.91 -3.88
N LEU A 43 5.12 -2.23 -4.00
CA LEU A 43 5.18 -3.14 -2.84
C LEU A 43 6.58 -3.12 -2.20
N GLN A 44 7.64 -3.24 -3.00
CA GLN A 44 9.02 -3.25 -2.53
C GLN A 44 9.37 -1.99 -1.70
N GLY A 45 8.91 -0.80 -2.12
CA GLY A 45 9.08 0.42 -1.32
C GLY A 45 8.34 0.37 0.03
N ARG A 46 7.13 -0.22 0.05
CA ARG A 46 6.32 -0.36 1.27
C ARG A 46 6.91 -1.34 2.28
N LEU A 47 7.65 -2.35 1.82
CA LEU A 47 8.33 -3.31 2.70
C LEU A 47 9.29 -2.60 3.69
N PHE A 48 9.96 -1.54 3.24
CA PHE A 48 10.79 -0.71 4.11
C PHE A 48 9.98 0.35 4.87
N SER A 49 9.15 1.11 4.15
CA SER A 49 8.58 2.38 4.63
C SER A 49 7.73 2.24 5.89
N TYR A 50 6.93 1.18 6.02
CA TYR A 50 5.98 1.07 7.12
C TYR A 50 6.67 0.83 8.46
N GLY A 51 7.61 -0.11 8.52
CA GLY A 51 8.36 -0.38 9.75
C GLY A 51 9.18 0.83 10.19
N ASP A 52 9.74 1.58 9.24
CA ASP A 52 10.47 2.81 9.52
C ASP A 52 9.57 3.91 10.13
N ALA A 53 8.45 4.21 9.47
CA ALA A 53 7.49 5.18 9.95
C ALA A 53 6.92 4.81 11.33
N GLN A 54 6.68 3.52 11.59
CA GLN A 54 6.16 3.03 12.87
C GLN A 54 7.17 3.18 14.00
N ARG A 55 8.46 2.90 13.76
CA ARG A 55 9.51 3.13 14.76
C ARG A 55 9.59 4.59 15.19
N TYR A 56 9.44 5.52 14.24
CA TYR A 56 9.37 6.95 14.56
C TYR A 56 8.09 7.31 15.32
N ARG A 57 6.92 6.90 14.79
CA ARG A 57 5.60 7.28 15.32
C ARG A 57 5.29 6.70 16.70
N LEU A 58 5.66 5.44 16.94
CA LEU A 58 5.25 4.65 18.10
C LEU A 58 6.42 4.20 18.99
N GLY A 59 7.66 4.42 18.54
CA GLY A 59 8.85 3.93 19.20
C GLY A 59 9.27 2.53 18.77
N VAL A 60 10.53 2.19 19.07
CA VAL A 60 11.16 0.93 18.66
C VAL A 60 10.50 -0.31 19.25
N ASN A 61 9.92 -0.19 20.44
CA ASN A 61 9.23 -1.28 21.15
C ASN A 61 7.70 -1.29 20.90
N SER A 62 7.24 -0.70 19.79
CA SER A 62 5.80 -0.58 19.47
C SER A 62 5.06 -1.90 19.29
N GLU A 63 5.77 -3.00 19.03
CA GLU A 63 5.23 -4.37 19.05
C GLU A 63 4.76 -4.82 20.45
N GLN A 64 5.20 -4.15 21.52
CA GLN A 64 4.76 -4.43 22.89
C GLN A 64 3.38 -3.83 23.21
N ILE A 65 2.89 -2.91 22.38
CA ILE A 65 1.55 -2.34 22.51
C ILE A 65 0.52 -3.45 22.26
N PRO A 66 -0.49 -3.64 23.12
CA PRO A 66 -1.36 -4.82 23.08
C PRO A 66 -2.01 -5.14 21.72
N VAL A 67 -2.37 -4.11 20.93
CA VAL A 67 -3.00 -4.32 19.61
C VAL A 67 -2.01 -4.83 18.54
N ASN A 68 -0.71 -4.55 18.71
CA ASN A 68 0.35 -4.96 17.77
C ASN A 68 1.03 -6.27 18.19
N LYS A 69 0.80 -6.71 19.43
CA LYS A 69 1.49 -7.87 20.01
C LYS A 69 1.02 -9.18 19.36
N PRO A 70 1.94 -10.07 18.95
CA PRO A 70 1.58 -11.39 18.45
C PRO A 70 0.88 -12.23 19.52
N ARG A 71 -0.06 -13.07 19.09
CA ARG A 71 -0.84 -14.00 19.95
C ARG A 71 -0.34 -15.44 19.88
N CYS A 72 0.88 -15.64 19.38
CA CYS A 72 1.57 -16.92 19.28
C CYS A 72 2.88 -16.85 20.08
N PRO A 73 3.59 -17.98 20.32
CA PRO A 73 4.92 -17.94 20.89
C PRO A 73 5.82 -16.99 20.09
N PHE A 74 6.41 -16.02 20.79
CA PHE A 74 7.22 -14.97 20.20
C PHE A 74 8.54 -14.88 20.95
N HIS A 75 9.63 -15.10 20.24
CA HIS A 75 10.98 -15.08 20.77
C HIS A 75 11.86 -14.25 19.83
N ALA A 76 11.75 -12.93 19.94
CA ALA A 76 12.50 -11.99 19.12
C ALA A 76 13.83 -11.62 19.78
N PHE A 77 14.87 -11.44 18.98
CA PHE A 77 16.22 -11.14 19.48
C PHE A 77 16.37 -9.74 20.11
N HIS A 78 15.52 -8.78 19.73
CA HIS A 78 15.71 -7.35 20.02
C HIS A 78 15.77 -7.02 21.53
N ARG A 79 16.72 -6.17 21.93
CA ARG A 79 16.98 -5.74 23.32
C ARG A 79 16.84 -4.22 23.49
N ASP A 80 16.59 -3.80 24.73
CA ASP A 80 16.57 -2.41 25.18
C ASP A 80 15.56 -1.53 24.42
N GLY A 81 15.94 -0.31 24.05
CA GLY A 81 15.06 0.68 23.43
C GLY A 81 14.16 1.43 24.42
N ALA A 82 13.62 2.56 23.97
CA ALA A 82 12.71 3.36 24.78
C ALA A 82 11.46 2.55 25.19
N MET A 83 10.99 2.75 26.43
CA MET A 83 9.79 2.11 26.97
C MET A 83 9.81 0.57 26.90
N ARG A 84 10.94 -0.05 27.24
CA ARG A 84 11.05 -1.51 27.33
C ARG A 84 10.33 -2.03 28.59
N VAL A 85 9.21 -2.74 28.43
CA VAL A 85 8.31 -3.12 29.55
C VAL A 85 7.99 -4.61 29.65
N ASP A 86 8.60 -5.44 28.81
CA ASP A 86 8.33 -6.88 28.67
C ASP A 86 9.34 -7.79 29.44
N GLY A 87 10.23 -7.21 30.24
CA GLY A 87 11.31 -7.92 30.93
C GLY A 87 12.60 -8.09 30.11
N ASN A 88 12.63 -7.64 28.86
CA ASN A 88 13.84 -7.53 28.02
C ASN A 88 14.66 -8.83 27.92
N TYR A 89 13.99 -9.99 27.86
CA TYR A 89 14.60 -11.33 27.86
C TYR A 89 15.58 -11.61 29.02
N GLY A 90 15.51 -10.85 30.11
CA GLY A 90 16.32 -11.06 31.31
C GLY A 90 17.81 -11.26 31.03
N SER A 91 18.38 -12.36 31.55
CA SER A 91 19.79 -12.71 31.38
C SER A 91 20.09 -13.56 30.14
N ALA A 92 19.13 -13.77 29.24
CA ALA A 92 19.37 -14.50 27.99
C ALA A 92 20.52 -13.87 27.21
N LYS A 93 21.35 -14.69 26.55
CA LYS A 93 22.52 -14.20 25.81
C LYS A 93 22.08 -13.26 24.71
N GLY A 94 22.82 -12.19 24.45
CA GLY A 94 22.46 -11.19 23.43
C GLY A 94 23.17 -11.40 22.09
N TYR A 95 23.55 -12.63 21.73
CA TYR A 95 24.34 -12.91 20.53
C TYR A 95 24.04 -14.31 19.96
N GLU A 96 24.28 -14.47 18.66
CA GLU A 96 24.23 -15.74 17.91
C GLU A 96 25.34 -15.71 16.82
N PRO A 97 26.11 -16.79 16.57
CA PRO A 97 26.01 -18.14 17.15
C PRO A 97 26.43 -18.22 18.63
N ASN A 98 25.74 -19.04 19.43
CA ASN A 98 26.08 -19.30 20.83
C ASN A 98 25.97 -20.79 21.24
N SER A 99 26.69 -21.19 22.29
CA SER A 99 26.73 -22.58 22.77
C SER A 99 25.60 -22.95 23.75
N TYR A 100 24.62 -22.07 23.95
CA TYR A 100 23.53 -22.24 24.93
C TYR A 100 22.19 -22.58 24.26
N GLY A 101 22.15 -22.59 22.91
CA GLY A 101 20.94 -22.92 22.15
C GLY A 101 19.93 -21.78 22.04
N GLU A 102 20.32 -20.55 22.36
CA GLU A 102 19.45 -19.36 22.23
C GLU A 102 19.41 -18.87 20.77
N TRP A 103 18.29 -18.26 20.35
CA TRP A 103 18.13 -17.57 19.05
C TRP A 103 18.38 -18.39 17.78
N GLN A 104 18.15 -19.70 17.83
CA GLN A 104 18.32 -20.57 16.68
C GLN A 104 17.41 -20.15 15.52
N ASP A 105 17.98 -20.12 14.31
CA ASP A 105 17.26 -19.84 13.07
C ASP A 105 16.29 -21.00 12.71
N SER A 106 15.38 -20.77 11.75
CA SER A 106 14.43 -21.76 11.20
C SER A 106 14.69 -22.00 9.70
N PRO A 107 15.74 -22.76 9.30
CA PRO A 107 16.08 -22.97 7.89
C PRO A 107 15.00 -23.66 7.06
N ASP A 108 14.12 -24.42 7.72
CA ASP A 108 12.96 -25.08 7.13
C ASP A 108 11.93 -24.11 6.56
N LYS A 109 11.92 -22.85 7.02
CA LYS A 109 11.00 -21.79 6.56
C LYS A 109 11.54 -20.96 5.40
N LYS A 110 12.67 -21.37 4.82
CA LYS A 110 13.33 -20.61 3.75
C LYS A 110 12.48 -20.61 2.48
N GLU A 111 12.22 -19.43 1.93
CA GLU A 111 11.51 -19.29 0.66
C GLU A 111 12.30 -19.88 -0.52
N PRO A 112 11.61 -20.40 -1.55
CA PRO A 112 12.27 -20.82 -2.79
C PRO A 112 12.90 -19.62 -3.51
N PRO A 113 13.99 -19.83 -4.28
CA PRO A 113 14.65 -18.74 -4.99
C PRO A 113 13.76 -18.16 -6.09
N LEU A 114 13.70 -16.83 -6.17
CA LEU A 114 13.12 -16.11 -7.32
C LEU A 114 14.17 -15.97 -8.43
N LYS A 115 13.82 -16.37 -9.65
CA LYS A 115 14.70 -16.17 -10.82
C LYS A 115 14.69 -14.70 -11.24
N VAL A 116 15.86 -14.16 -11.56
CA VAL A 116 16.04 -12.77 -12.02
C VAL A 116 16.83 -12.74 -13.32
N HIS A 117 16.57 -11.73 -14.16
CA HIS A 117 17.18 -11.52 -15.47
C HIS A 117 17.43 -10.04 -15.71
N GLY A 118 18.45 -9.71 -16.50
CA GLY A 118 18.83 -8.33 -16.81
C GLY A 118 19.80 -7.72 -15.80
N ASP A 119 20.15 -6.47 -16.04
CA ASP A 119 21.10 -5.72 -15.22
C ASP A 119 20.38 -5.04 -14.05
N VAL A 120 21.13 -4.71 -13.01
CA VAL A 120 20.61 -3.83 -11.95
C VAL A 120 20.59 -2.41 -12.49
N PHE A 121 19.40 -1.93 -12.87
CA PHE A 121 19.24 -0.65 -13.53
C PHE A 121 17.94 0.07 -13.11
N ASN A 122 17.93 1.40 -13.25
CA ASN A 122 16.71 2.19 -13.07
C ASN A 122 15.90 2.21 -14.36
N TYR A 123 15.21 1.10 -14.62
CA TYR A 123 14.38 0.91 -15.79
C TYR A 123 13.21 1.90 -15.86
N ASN A 124 13.07 2.58 -17.00
CA ASN A 124 11.96 3.49 -17.28
C ASN A 124 10.68 2.72 -17.59
N GLU A 125 9.73 2.69 -16.66
CA GLU A 125 8.49 1.91 -16.81
C GLU A 125 7.69 2.27 -18.07
N ARG A 126 7.78 3.52 -18.53
CA ARG A 126 7.04 3.99 -19.72
C ARG A 126 7.53 3.34 -21.02
N GLU A 127 8.74 2.77 -21.02
CA GLU A 127 9.27 2.02 -22.15
C GLU A 127 8.81 0.55 -22.14
N TYR A 128 8.32 0.07 -20.99
CA TYR A 128 7.83 -1.30 -20.81
C TYR A 128 6.32 -1.41 -20.96
N ASP A 129 5.59 -0.43 -20.43
CA ASP A 129 4.13 -0.38 -20.46
C ASP A 129 3.65 1.06 -20.65
N ASP A 130 2.95 1.29 -21.77
CA ASP A 130 2.33 2.56 -22.12
C ASP A 130 0.79 2.49 -22.18
N ASP A 131 0.19 1.38 -21.74
CA ASP A 131 -1.26 1.21 -21.69
C ASP A 131 -1.88 1.85 -20.44
N TYR A 132 -1.89 3.18 -20.45
CA TYR A 132 -2.42 3.96 -19.34
C TYR A 132 -3.95 4.08 -19.35
N TYR A 133 -4.61 3.72 -20.45
CA TYR A 133 -5.95 4.21 -20.77
C TYR A 133 -6.97 3.11 -21.06
N SER A 134 -6.57 1.87 -21.35
CA SER A 134 -7.52 0.78 -21.60
C SER A 134 -8.40 0.51 -20.38
N GLN A 135 -7.79 0.24 -19.22
CA GLN A 135 -8.52 -0.13 -18.00
C GLN A 135 -9.42 1.00 -17.47
N PRO A 136 -8.97 2.27 -17.39
CA PRO A 136 -9.86 3.38 -17.02
C PRO A 136 -11.03 3.55 -18.00
N GLY A 137 -10.80 3.35 -19.29
CA GLY A 137 -11.85 3.40 -20.31
C GLY A 137 -12.86 2.29 -20.15
N ASP A 138 -12.41 1.05 -19.91
CA ASP A 138 -13.28 -0.09 -19.68
C ASP A 138 -14.14 0.10 -18.43
N LEU A 139 -13.54 0.60 -17.33
CA LEU A 139 -14.27 0.93 -16.12
C LEU A 139 -15.34 2.00 -16.38
N PHE A 140 -15.01 3.05 -17.13
CA PHE A 140 -15.96 4.10 -17.48
C PHE A 140 -17.15 3.56 -18.31
N ARG A 141 -16.89 2.67 -19.27
CA ARG A 141 -17.94 2.04 -20.10
C ARG A 141 -18.86 1.12 -19.32
N LEU A 142 -18.41 0.58 -18.18
CA LEU A 142 -19.24 -0.21 -17.27
C LEU A 142 -20.16 0.64 -16.38
N MET A 143 -19.88 1.95 -16.24
CA MET A 143 -20.68 2.84 -15.39
C MET A 143 -22.04 3.16 -16.05
N PRO A 144 -23.15 3.05 -15.30
CA PRO A 144 -24.44 3.63 -15.70
C PRO A 144 -24.34 5.16 -15.92
N ALA A 145 -25.22 5.70 -16.75
CA ALA A 145 -25.18 7.13 -17.12
C ALA A 145 -25.23 8.09 -15.92
N ASN A 146 -25.97 7.75 -14.86
CA ASN A 146 -26.01 8.55 -13.63
C ASN A 146 -24.66 8.52 -12.88
N GLU A 147 -23.94 7.40 -12.88
CA GLU A 147 -22.61 7.29 -12.27
C GLU A 147 -21.55 8.01 -13.10
N GLN A 148 -21.66 7.97 -14.43
CA GLN A 148 -20.82 8.78 -15.32
C GLN A 148 -21.00 10.28 -15.05
N GLN A 149 -22.26 10.74 -14.90
CA GLN A 149 -22.53 12.12 -14.55
C GLN A 149 -21.91 12.51 -13.19
N LEU A 150 -22.06 11.66 -12.17
CA LEU A 150 -21.42 11.87 -10.87
C LEU A 150 -19.89 11.93 -10.98
N LEU A 151 -19.28 11.06 -11.79
CA LEU A 151 -17.84 11.07 -12.05
C LEU A 151 -17.38 12.41 -12.64
N PHE A 152 -18.12 12.96 -13.61
CA PHE A 152 -17.80 14.24 -14.23
C PHE A 152 -17.89 15.39 -13.23
N GLU A 153 -19.00 15.46 -12.48
CA GLU A 153 -19.26 16.53 -11.51
C GLU A 153 -18.32 16.47 -10.30
N ASN A 154 -18.00 15.27 -9.82
CA ASN A 154 -17.02 15.06 -8.74
C ASN A 154 -15.64 15.54 -9.18
N THR A 155 -15.22 15.13 -10.38
CA THR A 155 -13.94 15.55 -10.97
C THR A 155 -13.88 17.06 -11.10
N ALA A 156 -14.90 17.68 -11.70
CA ALA A 156 -14.92 19.13 -11.90
C ALA A 156 -14.85 19.92 -10.58
N ARG A 157 -15.62 19.50 -9.56
CA ARG A 157 -15.56 20.11 -8.22
C ARG A 157 -14.20 19.93 -7.56
N ALA A 158 -13.59 18.75 -7.67
CA ALA A 158 -12.28 18.47 -7.08
C ALA A 158 -11.14 19.25 -7.76
N MET A 159 -11.25 19.52 -9.06
CA MET A 159 -10.27 20.35 -9.77
C MET A 159 -10.36 21.83 -9.38
N GLY A 160 -11.47 22.29 -8.80
CA GLY A 160 -11.61 23.62 -8.20
C GLY A 160 -11.11 24.75 -9.09
N ASP A 161 -10.23 25.59 -8.55
CA ASP A 161 -9.59 26.73 -9.21
C ASP A 161 -8.24 26.40 -9.86
N ALA A 162 -7.90 25.11 -10.03
CA ALA A 162 -6.70 24.70 -10.72
C ALA A 162 -6.57 25.38 -12.09
N GLU A 163 -5.35 25.70 -12.48
CA GLU A 163 -5.04 26.44 -13.69
C GLU A 163 -5.59 25.71 -14.92
N LEU A 164 -6.01 26.50 -15.91
CA LEU A 164 -6.68 25.99 -17.11
C LEU A 164 -5.86 24.88 -17.79
N PHE A 165 -4.54 25.03 -17.91
CA PHE A 165 -3.69 24.04 -18.57
C PHE A 165 -3.64 22.69 -17.81
N ILE A 166 -3.88 22.68 -16.49
CA ILE A 166 -3.98 21.44 -15.69
C ILE A 166 -5.32 20.77 -15.97
N LYS A 167 -6.41 21.54 -15.98
CA LYS A 167 -7.76 21.07 -16.34
C LYS A 167 -7.78 20.46 -17.75
N GLN A 168 -7.18 21.15 -18.71
CA GLN A 168 -7.05 20.68 -20.09
C GLN A 168 -6.23 19.39 -20.17
N ARG A 169 -5.10 19.29 -19.43
CA ARG A 169 -4.29 18.07 -19.37
C ARG A 169 -5.09 16.88 -18.83
N HIS A 170 -5.88 17.08 -17.79
CA HIS A 170 -6.73 16.02 -17.25
C HIS A 170 -7.80 15.58 -18.26
N VAL A 171 -8.48 16.54 -18.90
CA VAL A 171 -9.44 16.26 -19.98
C VAL A 171 -8.82 15.45 -21.11
N ARG A 172 -7.59 15.78 -21.56
CA ARG A 172 -6.90 14.98 -22.59
C ARG A 172 -6.68 13.54 -22.16
N ASN A 173 -6.30 13.30 -20.90
CA ASN A 173 -6.09 11.95 -20.40
C ASN A 173 -7.42 11.18 -20.28
N CYS A 174 -8.50 11.82 -19.81
CA CYS A 174 -9.83 11.24 -19.80
C CYS A 174 -10.30 10.91 -21.22
N TYR A 175 -10.05 11.79 -22.19
CA TYR A 175 -10.40 11.57 -23.59
C TYR A 175 -9.63 10.41 -24.22
N LYS A 176 -8.36 10.22 -23.85
CA LYS A 176 -7.56 9.04 -24.26
C LYS A 176 -8.12 7.73 -23.72
N ALA A 177 -8.75 7.74 -22.54
CA ALA A 177 -9.44 6.58 -21.97
C ALA A 177 -10.79 6.30 -22.65
N ASP A 178 -11.60 7.35 -22.84
CA ASP A 178 -12.84 7.28 -23.62
C ASP A 178 -13.25 8.69 -24.10
N PRO A 179 -13.61 8.91 -25.37
CA PRO A 179 -14.04 10.21 -25.86
C PRO A 179 -15.22 10.82 -25.09
N ALA A 180 -16.19 10.00 -24.66
CA ALA A 180 -17.33 10.48 -23.89
C ALA A 180 -16.92 10.86 -22.47
N TYR A 181 -15.91 10.20 -21.89
CA TYR A 181 -15.36 10.59 -20.59
C TYR A 181 -14.70 11.97 -20.67
N GLY A 182 -13.79 12.17 -21.63
CA GLY A 182 -13.15 13.48 -21.82
C GLY A 182 -14.15 14.61 -22.08
N ALA A 183 -15.15 14.37 -22.93
CA ALA A 183 -16.20 15.34 -23.22
C ALA A 183 -17.06 15.68 -22.00
N GLY A 184 -17.44 14.66 -21.21
CA GLY A 184 -18.22 14.84 -19.98
C GLY A 184 -17.47 15.70 -18.95
N VAL A 185 -16.19 15.41 -18.72
CA VAL A 185 -15.35 16.18 -17.80
C VAL A 185 -15.14 17.62 -18.31
N ALA A 186 -14.88 17.81 -19.61
CA ALA A 186 -14.74 19.16 -20.18
C ALA A 186 -16.00 20.00 -20.00
N CYS A 187 -17.17 19.39 -20.24
CA CYS A 187 -18.47 20.03 -20.03
C CYS A 187 -18.69 20.41 -18.56
N ALA A 188 -18.44 19.49 -17.63
CA ALA A 188 -18.59 19.75 -16.19
C ALA A 188 -17.62 20.82 -15.67
N LEU A 189 -16.42 20.92 -16.25
CA LEU A 189 -15.44 21.98 -15.96
C LEU A 189 -15.79 23.33 -16.59
N GLY A 190 -16.76 23.38 -17.51
CA GLY A 190 -17.12 24.58 -18.25
C GLY A 190 -16.01 25.06 -19.21
N ILE A 191 -15.18 24.14 -19.73
CA ILE A 191 -14.07 24.47 -20.64
C ILE A 191 -14.35 23.93 -22.05
N ASN A 192 -13.75 24.59 -23.05
CA ASN A 192 -13.88 24.16 -24.43
C ASN A 192 -13.08 22.87 -24.67
N LEU A 193 -13.75 21.80 -25.12
CA LEU A 193 -13.12 20.50 -25.38
C LEU A 193 -12.07 20.59 -26.48
N GLU A 194 -12.34 21.26 -27.60
CA GLU A 194 -11.39 21.38 -28.71
C GLU A 194 -10.12 22.11 -28.30
N GLU A 195 -10.24 23.17 -27.49
CA GLU A 195 -9.09 23.85 -26.91
C GLU A 195 -8.32 22.96 -25.94
N ALA A 196 -9.03 22.16 -25.14
CA ALA A 196 -8.39 21.22 -24.22
C ALA A 196 -7.62 20.12 -24.97
N LEU A 197 -8.09 19.69 -26.14
CA LEU A 197 -7.45 18.65 -26.95
C LEU A 197 -6.26 19.15 -27.78
N LYS A 198 -6.05 20.46 -27.90
CA LYS A 198 -4.83 21.01 -28.52
C LYS A 198 -3.63 20.78 -27.60
N GLU A 199 -2.55 20.26 -28.17
CA GLU A 199 -1.24 20.14 -27.50
C GLU A 199 -0.38 21.39 -27.71
#